data_AF-A0A924ALF8-F1
#
_entry.id   AF-A0A924ALF8-F1
#
_cell.length_a   1.000
_cell.length_b   1.000
_cell.length_c   1.000
_cell.angle_alpha   90.00
_cell.angle_beta   90.00
_cell.angle_gamma   90.00
#
_symmetry.space_group_name_H-M   'P 1'
#
loop_
_entity.id
_entity.type
_entity.pdbx_description
1 polymer ?
#
loop_
_entity_poly.entity_id
_entity_poly.type
_entity_poly.pdbx_seq_one_letter_code
_entity_poly.pdbx_strand_id
1 'polypeptide(L)'
;MTAQPSPPELRQLALHALTTPDPGQKVLLVLALHAQEATLSIATQDLVQAPEGLPGCPARPELRTFLDLPRRSPFTLEGLAALLHAVAHIEFNAINLALDAAWRFAGLPPAYYRDWLKVAAEEAHHFSLLRAQLQAMGWDYGDFAAHTGLWDMTRKTEGDVLARM
;
A
#
# COMPACT_ATOMS: atom_id res chain seq x y z
N MET A 1 -9.89 -35.30 -16.39
CA MET A 1 -10.38 -34.47 -15.27
C MET A 1 -9.69 -33.12 -15.39
N THR A 2 -10.35 -32.15 -16.01
CA THR A 2 -9.85 -30.77 -16.04
C THR A 2 -9.98 -30.20 -14.64
N ALA A 3 -8.85 -29.95 -13.97
CA ALA A 3 -8.85 -29.24 -12.70
C ALA A 3 -9.58 -27.92 -12.91
N GLN A 4 -10.64 -27.68 -12.12
CA GLN A 4 -11.26 -26.36 -12.10
C GLN A 4 -10.21 -25.36 -11.61
N PRO A 5 -10.09 -24.17 -12.23
CA PRO A 5 -9.17 -23.16 -11.73
C PRO A 5 -9.53 -22.85 -10.29
N SER A 6 -8.55 -22.93 -9.40
CA SER A 6 -8.72 -22.53 -8.00
C SER A 6 -9.27 -21.10 -7.98
N PRO A 7 -10.30 -20.81 -7.16
CA PRO A 7 -10.83 -19.46 -7.06
C PRO A 7 -9.70 -18.49 -6.65
N PRO A 8 -9.73 -17.25 -7.14
CA PRO A 8 -8.75 -16.25 -6.73
C PRO A 8 -8.72 -16.14 -5.20
N GLU A 9 -7.51 -16.15 -4.63
CA GLU A 9 -7.28 -16.17 -3.19
C GLU A 9 -6.81 -14.79 -2.72
N LEU A 10 -7.49 -14.25 -1.70
CA LEU A 10 -7.32 -12.86 -1.26
C LEU A 10 -5.89 -12.56 -0.82
N ARG A 11 -5.27 -13.43 -0.02
CA ARG A 11 -3.94 -13.18 0.57
C ARG A 11 -2.86 -13.17 -0.52
N GLN A 12 -2.94 -14.07 -1.51
CA GLN A 12 -2.06 -14.11 -2.67
C GLN A 12 -2.20 -12.86 -3.53
N LEU A 13 -3.44 -12.42 -3.78
CA LEU A 13 -3.69 -11.20 -4.53
C LEU A 13 -3.21 -9.95 -3.78
N ALA A 14 -3.40 -9.90 -2.46
CA ALA A 14 -2.90 -8.81 -1.63
C ALA A 14 -1.36 -8.75 -1.66
N LEU A 15 -0.69 -9.90 -1.59
CA LEU A 15 0.77 -9.99 -1.76
C LEU A 15 1.22 -9.54 -3.16
N HIS A 16 0.48 -9.90 -4.21
CA HIS A 16 0.76 -9.45 -5.57
C HIS A 16 0.64 -7.92 -5.69
N ALA A 17 -0.41 -7.31 -5.14
CA ALA A 17 -0.53 -5.87 -5.08
C ALA A 17 0.61 -5.23 -4.26
N LEU A 18 1.01 -5.86 -3.15
CA LEU A 18 2.09 -5.34 -2.30
C LEU A 18 3.43 -5.32 -3.02
N THR A 19 3.75 -6.35 -3.81
CA THR A 19 5.00 -6.46 -4.58
C THR A 19 5.03 -5.59 -5.82
N THR A 20 3.89 -5.04 -6.26
CA THR A 20 3.81 -4.15 -7.42
C THR A 20 4.55 -2.83 -7.15
N PRO A 21 5.60 -2.46 -7.90
CA PRO A 21 6.36 -1.25 -7.63
C PRO A 21 5.71 0.01 -8.19
N ASP A 22 4.91 -0.09 -9.25
CA ASP A 22 4.25 1.08 -9.84
C ASP A 22 3.06 1.52 -8.97
N PRO A 23 3.03 2.78 -8.48
CA PRO A 23 1.94 3.25 -7.63
C PRO A 23 0.57 3.21 -8.29
N GLY A 24 0.50 3.51 -9.60
CA GLY A 24 -0.75 3.51 -10.35
C GLY A 24 -1.32 2.10 -10.49
N GLN A 25 -0.49 1.13 -10.89
CA GLN A 25 -0.87 -0.27 -10.98
C GLN A 25 -1.25 -0.84 -9.62
N LYS A 26 -0.51 -0.50 -8.55
CA LYS A 26 -0.86 -0.94 -7.19
C LYS A 26 -2.26 -0.48 -6.80
N VAL A 27 -2.56 0.80 -6.98
CA VAL A 27 -3.90 1.36 -6.72
C VAL A 27 -4.97 0.63 -7.53
N LEU A 28 -4.75 0.43 -8.83
CA LEU A 28 -5.71 -0.27 -9.69
C LEU A 28 -5.96 -1.71 -9.20
N LEU A 29 -4.90 -2.43 -8.82
CA LEU A 29 -5.02 -3.77 -8.25
C LEU A 29 -5.85 -3.72 -6.97
N VAL A 30 -5.49 -2.89 -5.99
CA VAL A 30 -6.21 -2.82 -4.70
C VAL A 30 -7.69 -2.53 -4.89
N LEU A 31 -8.05 -1.56 -5.74
CA LEU A 31 -9.45 -1.24 -6.02
C LEU A 31 -10.18 -2.40 -6.71
N ALA A 32 -9.51 -3.10 -7.64
CA ALA A 32 -10.08 -4.27 -8.30
C ALA A 32 -10.26 -5.46 -7.35
N LEU A 33 -9.35 -5.66 -6.39
CA LEU A 33 -9.48 -6.67 -5.34
C LEU A 33 -10.70 -6.39 -4.47
N HIS A 34 -10.83 -5.16 -3.97
CA HIS A 34 -11.95 -4.78 -3.10
C HIS A 34 -13.31 -4.87 -3.81
N ALA A 35 -13.38 -4.46 -5.09
CA ALA A 35 -14.60 -4.59 -5.89
C ALA A 35 -15.07 -6.04 -6.07
N GLN A 36 -14.16 -7.02 -5.98
CA GLN A 36 -14.43 -8.44 -6.17
C GLN A 36 -14.42 -9.23 -4.86
N GLU A 37 -14.27 -8.57 -3.71
CA GLU A 37 -14.04 -9.19 -2.40
C GLU A 37 -15.05 -10.28 -2.03
N ALA A 38 -16.32 -10.11 -2.41
CA ALA A 38 -17.39 -11.07 -2.16
C ALA A 38 -17.16 -12.42 -2.88
N THR A 39 -16.34 -12.45 -3.92
CA THR A 39 -16.04 -13.62 -4.75
C THR A 39 -14.69 -14.27 -4.42
N LEU A 40 -13.85 -13.58 -3.62
CA LEU A 40 -12.53 -14.06 -3.28
C LEU A 40 -12.61 -15.14 -2.19
N SER A 41 -11.82 -16.19 -2.39
CA SER A 41 -11.57 -17.16 -1.33
C SER A 41 -10.56 -16.59 -0.33
N ILE A 42 -10.67 -17.01 0.93
CA ILE A 42 -9.73 -16.62 1.99
C ILE A 42 -9.14 -17.90 2.58
N ALA A 43 -7.93 -18.24 2.15
CA ALA A 43 -7.23 -19.42 2.65
C ALA A 43 -6.51 -19.05 3.95
N THR A 44 -7.21 -19.18 5.09
CA THR A 44 -6.67 -18.73 6.39
C THR A 44 -5.48 -19.56 6.84
N GLN A 45 -5.40 -20.85 6.52
CA GLN A 45 -4.38 -21.75 7.05
C GLN A 45 -3.13 -21.88 6.16
N ASP A 46 -3.19 -21.42 4.92
CA ASP A 46 -2.07 -21.57 4.00
C ASP A 46 -0.92 -20.63 4.38
N LEU A 47 0.28 -21.19 4.50
CA LEU A 47 1.49 -20.40 4.71
C LEU A 47 2.00 -19.91 3.36
N VAL A 48 1.81 -18.62 3.10
CA VAL A 48 2.40 -17.94 1.94
C VAL A 48 3.81 -17.50 2.33
N GLN A 49 4.82 -17.92 1.57
CA GLN A 49 6.19 -17.49 1.81
C GLN A 49 6.35 -16.02 1.46
N ALA A 50 7.01 -15.26 2.35
CA ALA A 50 7.34 -13.86 2.12
C ALA A 50 8.40 -13.77 0.99
N PRO A 51 8.11 -13.14 -0.16
CA PRO A 51 9.14 -12.85 -1.15
C PRO A 51 10.12 -11.80 -0.59
N GLU A 52 11.34 -11.80 -1.12
CA GLU A 52 12.29 -10.73 -0.85
C GLU A 52 11.82 -9.41 -1.48
N GLY A 53 12.27 -8.28 -0.94
CA GLY A 53 11.98 -6.96 -1.53
C GLY A 53 10.56 -6.45 -1.30
N LEU A 54 9.91 -6.83 -0.19
CA LEU A 54 8.66 -6.21 0.26
C LEU A 54 8.92 -4.86 0.95
N PRO A 55 8.10 -3.82 0.68
CA PRO A 55 7.06 -3.77 -0.33
C PRO A 55 7.69 -3.47 -1.71
N GLY A 56 6.94 -3.63 -2.79
CA GLY A 56 7.38 -3.18 -4.11
C GLY A 56 7.76 -1.71 -4.08
N CYS A 57 9.03 -1.40 -4.34
CA CYS A 57 9.59 -0.05 -4.26
C CYS A 57 9.42 0.68 -5.61
N PRO A 58 8.68 1.80 -5.66
CA PRO A 58 8.64 2.66 -6.84
C PRO A 58 10.02 3.27 -7.14
N ALA A 59 10.27 3.61 -8.42
CA ALA A 59 11.50 4.31 -8.82
C ALA A 59 11.59 5.75 -8.27
N ARG A 60 10.45 6.36 -7.94
CA ARG A 60 10.32 7.70 -7.35
C ARG A 60 9.18 7.65 -6.31
N PRO A 61 9.19 8.47 -5.25
CA PRO A 61 10.07 9.61 -4.96
C PRO A 61 11.50 9.24 -4.54
N GLU A 62 12.41 10.22 -4.60
CA GLU A 62 13.70 10.12 -3.92
C GLU A 62 13.45 10.01 -2.41
N LEU A 63 13.97 8.95 -1.79
CA LEU A 63 13.79 8.68 -0.38
C LEU A 63 14.95 9.28 0.42
N ARG A 64 14.62 10.14 1.39
CA ARG A 64 15.58 10.84 2.26
C ARG A 64 15.27 10.57 3.73
N THR A 65 16.22 10.88 4.61
CA THR A 65 15.95 10.86 6.05
C THR A 65 15.03 12.03 6.43
N PHE A 66 14.34 11.92 7.58
CA PHE A 66 13.49 13.01 8.08
C PHE A 66 14.24 14.33 8.27
N LEU A 67 15.54 14.27 8.61
CA LEU A 67 16.36 15.46 8.83
C LEU A 67 16.75 16.17 7.52
N ASP A 68 16.72 15.45 6.40
CA ASP A 68 17.17 15.95 5.09
C ASP A 68 16.00 16.42 4.20
N LEU A 69 14.77 16.43 4.72
CA LEU A 69 13.62 16.91 3.97
C LEU A 69 13.54 18.45 4.01
N PRO A 70 13.43 19.12 2.84
CA PRO A 70 13.30 20.57 2.79
C PRO A 70 12.03 21.04 3.51
N ARG A 71 12.09 22.22 4.13
CA ARG A 71 10.91 22.84 4.76
C ARG A 71 9.86 23.16 3.70
N ARG A 72 8.63 22.72 3.94
CA ARG A 72 7.47 22.90 3.06
C ARG A 72 6.67 24.11 3.54
N SER A 73 6.52 25.14 2.71
CA SER A 73 5.68 26.31 3.02
C SER A 73 4.33 26.16 2.34
N PRO A 74 3.19 26.13 3.06
CA PRO A 74 1.88 26.03 2.43
C PRO A 74 1.48 27.31 1.68
N PHE A 75 2.27 28.38 1.79
CA PHE A 75 1.96 29.71 1.24
C PHE A 75 2.49 29.92 -0.18
N THR A 76 3.18 28.94 -0.76
CA THR A 76 3.57 28.93 -2.18
C THR A 76 2.93 27.75 -2.89
N LEU A 77 2.68 27.86 -4.19
CA LEU A 77 2.12 26.75 -4.99
C LEU A 77 3.00 25.50 -4.92
N GLU A 78 4.32 25.67 -5.07
CA GLU A 78 5.29 24.58 -4.96
C GLU A 78 5.30 23.96 -3.57
N GLY A 79 5.26 24.77 -2.51
CA GLY A 79 5.29 24.24 -1.14
C GLY A 79 3.97 23.57 -0.73
N LEU A 80 2.83 24.03 -1.27
CA LEU A 80 1.54 23.33 -1.16
C LEU A 80 1.58 22.00 -1.92
N ALA A 81 2.14 21.96 -3.14
CA ALA A 81 2.32 20.72 -3.89
C ALA A 81 3.23 19.73 -3.13
N ALA A 82 4.33 20.21 -2.55
CA ALA A 82 5.22 19.39 -1.73
C ALA A 82 4.52 18.83 -0.48
N LEU A 83 3.58 19.60 0.11
CA LEU A 83 2.76 19.14 1.23
C LEU A 83 1.76 18.06 0.80
N LEU A 84 1.02 18.28 -0.30
CA LEU A 84 0.09 17.28 -0.83
C LEU A 84 0.81 15.99 -1.24
N HIS A 85 2.00 16.11 -1.83
CA HIS A 85 2.86 14.96 -2.14
C HIS A 85 3.24 14.17 -0.89
N ALA A 86 3.54 14.86 0.21
CA ALA A 86 3.85 14.19 1.47
C ALA A 86 2.65 13.41 2.02
N VAL A 87 1.45 13.99 1.97
CA VAL A 87 0.22 13.29 2.37
C VAL A 87 -0.02 12.10 1.45
N ALA A 88 0.12 12.26 0.12
CA ALA A 88 0.02 11.14 -0.82
C ALA A 88 1.03 10.03 -0.50
N HIS A 89 2.25 10.38 -0.07
CA HIS A 89 3.23 9.38 0.36
C HIS A 89 2.83 8.64 1.65
N ILE A 90 2.14 9.31 2.57
CA ILE A 90 1.57 8.67 3.76
C ILE A 90 0.49 7.68 3.34
N GLU A 91 -0.45 8.07 2.47
CA GLU A 91 -1.50 7.17 1.99
C GLU A 91 -0.92 5.98 1.23
N PHE A 92 0.08 6.20 0.37
CA PHE A 92 0.75 5.12 -0.34
C PHE A 92 1.41 4.11 0.61
N ASN A 93 2.03 4.60 1.69
CA ASN A 93 2.55 3.73 2.72
C ASN A 93 1.44 2.98 3.45
N ALA A 94 0.31 3.62 3.76
CA ALA A 94 -0.83 2.99 4.40
C ALA A 94 -1.43 1.85 3.55
N ILE A 95 -1.50 2.01 2.23
CA ILE A 95 -1.84 0.91 1.30
C ILE A 95 -0.90 -0.29 1.51
N ASN A 96 0.42 -0.04 1.54
CA ASN A 96 1.41 -1.11 1.71
C ASN A 96 1.25 -1.82 3.06
N LEU A 97 0.99 -1.08 4.14
CA LEU A 97 0.78 -1.65 5.48
C LEU A 97 -0.48 -2.51 5.53
N ALA A 98 -1.57 -2.02 4.97
CA ALA A 98 -2.86 -2.70 4.96
C ALA A 98 -2.78 -4.00 4.14
N LEU A 99 -2.13 -3.94 2.97
CA LEU A 99 -1.84 -5.14 2.18
C LEU A 99 -0.96 -6.11 2.96
N ASP A 100 0.08 -5.64 3.66
CA ASP A 100 0.96 -6.49 4.47
C ASP A 100 0.20 -7.23 5.57
N ALA A 101 -0.68 -6.54 6.29
CA ALA A 101 -1.56 -7.16 7.27
C ALA A 101 -2.50 -8.18 6.62
N ALA A 102 -3.10 -7.84 5.47
CA ALA A 102 -4.04 -8.70 4.76
C ALA A 102 -3.43 -9.99 4.22
N TRP A 103 -2.14 -10.09 3.90
CA TRP A 103 -1.56 -11.34 3.39
C TRP A 103 -0.78 -12.13 4.45
N ARG A 104 -0.06 -11.44 5.35
CA ARG A 104 1.02 -12.03 6.15
C ARG A 104 0.54 -12.98 7.24
N PHE A 105 -0.49 -12.58 7.99
CA PHE A 105 -0.90 -13.31 9.19
C PHE A 105 -1.89 -14.42 8.84
N ALA A 106 -1.44 -15.68 8.94
CA ALA A 106 -2.29 -16.86 8.79
C ALA A 106 -3.13 -17.12 10.06
N GLY A 107 -4.24 -17.83 9.91
CA GLY A 107 -5.07 -18.36 10.99
C GLY A 107 -6.07 -17.37 11.58
N LEU A 108 -6.17 -16.16 11.04
CA LEU A 108 -7.10 -15.14 11.55
C LEU A 108 -8.52 -15.31 10.96
N PRO A 109 -9.55 -14.72 11.59
CA PRO A 109 -10.92 -14.79 11.07
C PRO A 109 -11.03 -14.13 9.69
N PRO A 110 -11.93 -14.60 8.79
CA PRO A 110 -12.16 -13.98 7.48
C PRO A 110 -12.40 -12.46 7.51
N ALA A 111 -13.06 -11.97 8.56
CA ALA A 111 -13.30 -10.53 8.75
C ALA A 111 -12.01 -9.71 8.84
N TYR A 112 -10.96 -10.23 9.49
CA TYR A 112 -9.67 -9.55 9.59
C TYR A 112 -9.10 -9.18 8.21
N TYR A 113 -9.10 -10.15 7.29
CA TYR A 113 -8.56 -9.95 5.94
C TYR A 113 -9.39 -8.97 5.12
N ARG A 114 -10.71 -9.05 5.27
CA ARG A 114 -11.67 -8.14 4.62
C ARG A 114 -11.53 -6.72 5.11
N ASP A 115 -11.42 -6.54 6.43
CA ASP A 115 -11.23 -5.23 7.05
C ASP A 115 -9.92 -4.58 6.58
N TRP A 116 -8.82 -5.33 6.52
CA TRP A 116 -7.55 -4.82 5.98
C TRP A 116 -7.59 -4.53 4.48
N LEU A 117 -8.29 -5.35 3.69
CA LEU A 117 -8.49 -5.05 2.28
C LEU A 117 -9.31 -3.77 2.09
N LYS A 118 -10.33 -3.56 2.92
CA LYS A 118 -11.13 -2.33 2.94
C LYS A 118 -10.26 -1.12 3.26
N VAL A 119 -9.43 -1.18 4.31
CA VAL A 119 -8.48 -0.10 4.62
C VAL A 119 -7.56 0.17 3.43
N ALA A 120 -6.97 -0.87 2.82
CA ALA A 120 -6.12 -0.69 1.64
C ALA A 120 -6.85 0.06 0.50
N ALA A 121 -8.13 -0.26 0.28
CA ALA A 121 -8.95 0.38 -0.74
C ALA A 121 -9.31 1.84 -0.41
N GLU A 122 -9.60 2.16 0.85
CA GLU A 122 -9.84 3.53 1.32
C GLU A 122 -8.59 4.39 1.10
N GLU A 123 -7.40 3.90 1.48
CA GLU A 123 -6.16 4.65 1.30
C GLU A 123 -5.73 4.73 -0.18
N ALA A 124 -6.05 3.71 -1.00
CA ALA A 124 -5.86 3.77 -2.45
C ALA A 124 -6.75 4.84 -3.08
N HIS A 125 -7.97 5.02 -2.57
CA HIS A 125 -8.86 6.09 -3.00
C HIS A 125 -8.32 7.47 -2.59
N HIS A 126 -7.91 7.64 -1.33
CA HIS A 126 -7.30 8.89 -0.85
C HIS A 126 -6.05 9.27 -1.66
N PHE A 127 -5.14 8.31 -1.87
CA PHE A 127 -3.97 8.50 -2.72
C PHE A 127 -4.34 8.98 -4.12
N SER A 128 -5.36 8.38 -4.73
CA SER A 128 -5.81 8.74 -6.08
C SER A 128 -6.32 10.18 -6.17
N LEU A 129 -7.07 10.63 -5.16
CA LEU A 129 -7.56 12.01 -5.07
C LEU A 129 -6.40 13.00 -4.91
N LEU A 130 -5.45 12.70 -4.03
CA LEU A 130 -4.28 13.56 -3.79
C LEU A 130 -3.38 13.63 -5.02
N ARG A 131 -3.14 12.50 -5.70
CA ARG A 131 -2.37 12.45 -6.93
C ARG A 131 -3.06 13.23 -8.05
N ALA A 132 -4.37 13.09 -8.22
CA ALA A 132 -5.12 13.86 -9.20
C ALA A 132 -5.03 15.38 -8.92
N GLN A 133 -5.10 15.78 -7.65
CA GLN A 133 -4.93 17.18 -7.26
C GLN A 133 -3.51 17.69 -7.53
N LEU A 134 -2.47 16.88 -7.28
CA LEU A 134 -1.08 17.22 -7.64
C LEU A 134 -0.94 17.42 -9.15
N GLN A 135 -1.51 16.52 -9.95
CA GLN A 135 -1.47 16.58 -11.41
C GLN A 135 -2.16 17.84 -11.93
N ALA A 136 -3.29 18.24 -11.33
CA ALA A 136 -3.94 19.50 -11.63
C ALA A 136 -3.08 20.74 -11.32
N MET A 137 -2.12 20.62 -10.39
CA MET A 137 -1.15 21.67 -10.07
C MET A 137 0.12 21.61 -10.96
N GLY A 138 0.24 20.62 -11.85
CA GLY A 138 1.38 20.43 -12.74
C GLY A 138 2.50 19.55 -12.21
N TRP A 139 2.24 18.77 -11.14
CA TRP A 139 3.21 17.87 -10.50
C TRP A 139 2.65 16.45 -10.41
N ASP A 140 3.48 15.44 -10.28
CA ASP A 140 3.02 14.06 -10.01
C ASP A 140 3.61 13.51 -8.71
N TYR A 141 3.03 12.40 -8.25
CA TYR A 141 3.62 11.60 -7.19
C TYR A 141 5.01 11.10 -7.63
N GLY A 142 6.02 11.36 -6.80
CA GLY A 142 7.42 11.11 -7.11
C GLY A 142 8.23 12.36 -7.47
N ASP A 143 7.59 13.52 -7.69
CA ASP A 143 8.29 14.75 -8.04
C ASP A 143 9.01 15.45 -6.87
N PHE A 144 8.61 15.16 -5.64
CA PHE A 144 9.27 15.66 -4.44
C PHE A 144 9.93 14.52 -3.66
N ALA A 145 10.97 14.83 -2.89
CA ALA A 145 11.55 13.86 -1.97
C ALA A 145 10.56 13.48 -0.86
N ALA A 146 10.62 12.22 -0.44
CA ALA A 146 9.81 11.66 0.65
C ALA A 146 10.68 10.99 1.72
N HIS A 147 10.13 10.73 2.90
CA HIS A 147 10.90 10.12 3.98
C HIS A 147 10.91 8.59 3.89
N THR A 148 12.02 7.96 4.25
CA THR A 148 12.07 6.54 4.64
C THR A 148 11.55 6.41 6.07
N GLY A 149 10.26 6.11 6.28
CA GLY A 149 9.68 6.26 7.62
C GLY A 149 8.97 5.05 8.22
N LEU A 150 8.16 4.32 7.46
CA LEU A 150 7.23 3.35 8.07
C LEU A 150 7.67 1.89 7.96
N TRP A 151 8.38 1.52 6.89
CA TRP A 151 8.60 0.10 6.61
C TRP A 151 9.64 -0.57 7.53
N ASP A 152 10.62 0.18 8.02
CA ASP A 152 11.64 -0.37 8.93
C ASP A 152 11.02 -0.85 10.25
N MET A 153 9.94 -0.20 10.70
CA MET A 153 9.21 -0.62 11.90
C MET A 153 8.33 -1.84 11.62
N THR A 154 7.73 -1.94 10.43
CA THR A 154 6.91 -3.12 10.09
C THR A 154 7.72 -4.39 9.91
N ARG A 155 8.95 -4.28 9.39
CA ARG A 155 9.87 -5.42 9.34
C ARG A 155 10.21 -5.95 10.74
N LYS A 156 10.36 -5.07 11.74
CA LYS A 156 10.66 -5.48 13.13
C LYS A 156 9.50 -6.22 13.80
N THR A 157 8.27 -5.93 13.38
CA THR A 157 7.05 -6.50 13.97
C THR A 157 6.39 -7.55 13.06
N GLU A 158 7.11 -8.06 12.05
CA GLU A 158 6.53 -8.93 11.04
C GLU A 158 6.09 -10.32 11.55
N GLY A 159 6.64 -10.76 12.68
CA GLY A 159 6.33 -12.07 13.27
C GLY A 159 5.17 -12.08 14.27
N ASP A 160 4.62 -10.92 14.63
CA ASP A 160 3.62 -10.81 15.69
C ASP A 160 2.56 -9.76 15.35
N VAL A 161 1.33 -10.23 15.15
CA VAL A 161 0.19 -9.37 14.82
C VAL A 161 -0.13 -8.38 15.95
N LEU A 162 0.09 -8.74 17.21
CA LEU A 162 -0.13 -7.84 18.34
C LEU A 162 0.98 -6.80 18.46
N ALA A 163 2.23 -7.16 18.14
CA ALA A 163 3.31 -6.19 18.07
C ALA A 163 3.18 -5.24 16.86
N ARG A 164 2.43 -5.64 15.83
CA ARG A 164 2.18 -4.86 14.62
C ARG A 164 1.14 -3.75 14.82
N MET A 165 0.19 -3.92 15.73
CA MET A 165 -0.93 -3.01 15.99
C MET A 165 -0.67 -2.11 17.19
#